data_AF-A0A4V4HLI9-F1
#
_entry.id   AF-A0A4V4HLI9-F1
#
_cell.length_a   1.000
_cell.length_b   1.000
_cell.length_c   1.000
_cell.angle_alpha   90.00
_cell.angle_beta   90.00
_cell.angle_gamma   90.00
#
_symmetry.space_group_name_H-M   'P 1'
#
loop_
_entity.id
_entity.type
_entity.pdbx_description
1 polymer ?
#
loop_
_entity_poly.entity_id
_entity_poly.type
_entity_poly.pdbx_seq_one_letter_code
_entity_poly.pdbx_strand_id
1 'polypeptide(L)' 'MTPYEEFAAPSDLRADCEAVSRRLELAAVKATRPAPSIHYDEFPRDQAKRGIEISEAAQRLANALHLHLD' A
#
# COMPACT_ATOMS: atom_id res chain seq x y z
N MET A 1 6.26 15.88 -29.38
CA MET A 1 5.79 16.50 -28.12
C MET A 1 5.01 17.73 -28.52
N THR A 2 3.68 17.71 -28.39
CA THR A 2 2.80 18.75 -28.95
C THR A 2 2.69 19.98 -28.03
N PRO A 3 2.37 21.17 -28.56
CA PRO A 3 2.62 22.46 -27.89
C PRO A 3 1.62 22.86 -26.79
N TYR A 4 0.62 22.02 -26.52
CA TYR A 4 -0.39 22.25 -25.51
C TYR A 4 -0.61 20.93 -24.77
N GLU A 5 0.14 20.71 -23.70
CA GLU A 5 -0.37 19.87 -22.63
C GLU A 5 -1.63 20.59 -22.15
N GLU A 6 -2.80 20.10 -22.57
CA GLU A 6 -4.07 20.66 -22.10
C GLU A 6 -4.07 20.59 -20.58
N PHE A 7 -4.13 21.77 -19.93
CA PHE A 7 -4.28 21.79 -18.49
C PHE A 7 -5.60 21.11 -18.14
N ALA A 8 -5.55 20.19 -17.18
CA ALA A 8 -6.75 19.56 -16.63
C ALA A 8 -7.75 20.63 -16.18
N ALA A 9 -9.04 20.31 -16.24
CA ALA A 9 -10.06 21.29 -15.88
C ALA A 9 -9.86 21.78 -14.44
N PRO A 10 -10.18 23.04 -14.11
CA PRO A 10 -10.01 23.55 -12.75
C PRO A 10 -10.71 22.71 -11.67
N SER A 11 -11.81 22.04 -12.02
CA SER A 11 -12.50 21.07 -11.14
C SER A 11 -11.63 19.86 -10.79
N ASP A 12 -10.88 19.35 -11.77
CA ASP A 12 -10.04 18.16 -11.63
C ASP A 12 -8.82 18.50 -10.77
N LEU A 13 -8.20 19.65 -11.02
CA LEU A 13 -7.11 20.16 -10.21
C LEU A 13 -7.54 20.38 -8.75
N ARG A 14 -8.75 20.93 -8.52
CA ARG A 14 -9.32 21.08 -7.18
C ARG A 14 -9.53 19.73 -6.50
N ALA A 15 -10.11 18.76 -7.21
CA ALA A 15 -10.36 17.42 -6.67
C ALA A 15 -9.05 16.71 -6.30
N ASP A 16 -8.00 16.86 -7.12
CA ASP A 16 -6.67 16.35 -6.86
C ASP A 16 -6.05 16.99 -5.61
N CYS A 17 -6.12 18.32 -5.47
CA CYS A 17 -5.67 19.00 -4.27
C CYS A 17 -6.39 18.50 -3.01
N GLU A 18 -7.71 18.31 -3.07
CA GLU A 18 -8.48 17.76 -1.94
C GLU A 18 -8.07 16.33 -1.60
N ALA A 19 -7.85 15.48 -2.62
CA ALA A 19 -7.41 14.10 -2.43
C ALA A 19 -6.01 14.03 -1.81
N VAL A 20 -5.10 14.91 -2.24
CA VAL A 20 -3.75 15.02 -1.67
C VAL A 20 -3.80 15.55 -0.24
N SER A 21 -4.58 16.61 0.04
CA SER A 21 -4.70 17.20 1.38
C SER A 21 -5.09 16.16 2.43
N ARG A 22 -6.11 15.35 2.14
CA ARG A 22 -6.55 14.25 3.03
C ARG A 22 -5.44 13.25 3.32
N ARG A 23 -4.60 12.93 2.33
CA ARG A 23 -3.46 12.01 2.49
C ARG A 23 -2.35 12.65 3.31
N LEU A 24 -2.08 13.94 3.12
CA LEU A 24 -1.07 14.68 3.85
C LEU A 24 -1.42 14.82 5.34
N GLU A 25 -2.68 15.06 5.67
CA GLU A 25 -3.16 15.07 7.06
C GLU A 25 -2.87 13.74 7.77
N LEU A 26 -3.19 12.61 7.12
CA LEU A 26 -2.89 11.28 7.65
C LEU A 26 -1.39 11.03 7.77
N ALA A 27 -0.59 11.51 6.80
CA ALA A 27 0.86 11.38 6.82
C ALA A 27 1.47 12.19 7.97
N ALA A 28 0.99 13.41 8.22
CA ALA A 28 1.45 14.26 9.31
C ALA A 28 1.21 13.62 10.68
N VAL A 29 0.04 13.01 10.89
CA VAL A 29 -0.25 12.24 12.12
C VAL A 29 0.72 11.06 12.26
N LYS A 30 0.96 10.30 11.19
CA LYS A 30 1.87 9.14 11.23
C LYS A 30 3.32 9.54 11.46
N ALA A 31 3.77 10.65 10.89
CA ALA A 31 5.14 11.15 11.01
C ALA A 31 5.45 11.67 12.41
N THR A 32 4.43 12.18 13.13
CA THR A 32 4.59 12.74 14.48
C THR A 32 4.26 11.75 15.59
N ARG A 33 3.55 10.65 15.27
CA ARG A 33 3.27 9.60 16.24
C ARG A 33 4.60 8.98 16.72
N PRO A 34 4.81 8.83 18.04
CA PRO A 34 5.99 8.12 18.55
C PRO A 34 6.03 6.71 17.98
N ALA A 35 7.25 6.22 17.72
CA ALA A 35 7.44 4.85 17.26
C ALA A 35 6.75 3.87 18.21
N PRO A 36 6.11 2.82 17.68
CA PRO A 36 5.58 1.76 18.54
C PRO A 36 6.72 1.15 19.35
N SER A 37 6.36 0.57 20.50
CA SER A 37 7.34 -0.14 21.31
C SER A 37 8.05 -1.24 20.53
N ILE A 38 9.29 -1.53 20.90
CA ILE A 38 10.03 -2.71 20.45
C ILE A 38 9.96 -3.86 21.46
N HIS A 39 9.39 -3.62 22.64
CA HIS A 39 9.33 -4.60 23.72
C HIS A 39 8.20 -5.59 23.49
N TYR A 40 8.54 -6.87 23.57
CA TYR A 40 7.63 -7.98 23.32
C TYR A 40 6.36 -7.92 24.18
N ASP A 41 6.48 -7.54 25.46
CA ASP A 41 5.37 -7.51 26.42
C ASP A 41 4.34 -6.40 26.16
N GLU A 42 4.67 -5.41 25.33
CA GLU A 42 3.79 -4.29 24.99
C GLU A 42 2.95 -4.56 23.72
N PHE A 43 3.10 -5.75 23.11
CA PHE A 43 2.29 -6.18 21.97
C PHE A 43 1.14 -7.12 22.39
N PRO A 44 -0.01 -7.09 21.70
CA PRO A 44 -1.12 -7.99 22.00
C PRO A 44 -0.70 -9.44 21.79
N ARG A 45 -0.79 -10.25 22.85
CA ARG A 45 -0.56 -11.69 22.84
C ARG A 45 -1.71 -12.43 22.15
N ASP A 46 -1.45 -13.64 21.68
CA ASP A 46 -2.44 -14.56 21.12
C ASP A 46 -3.19 -14.05 19.87
N GLN A 47 -2.60 -13.13 19.12
CA GLN A 47 -3.09 -12.82 17.78
C GLN A 47 -2.88 -14.03 16.86
N ALA A 48 -3.99 -14.63 16.42
CA ALA A 48 -3.95 -15.67 15.41
C ALA A 48 -3.22 -15.15 14.17
N LYS A 49 -2.26 -15.93 13.67
CA LYS A 49 -1.61 -15.62 12.40
C LYS A 49 -2.67 -15.54 11.31
N ARG A 50 -2.53 -14.57 10.39
CA ARG A 50 -3.40 -14.50 9.22
C ARG A 50 -3.31 -15.83 8.48
N GLY A 51 -4.46 -16.40 8.14
CA GLY A 51 -4.53 -17.55 7.24
C GLY A 51 -3.91 -17.17 5.90
N ILE A 52 -2.98 -17.98 5.41
CA ILE A 52 -2.44 -17.85 4.07
C ILE A 52 -3.13 -18.89 3.23
N GLU A 53 -3.92 -18.45 2.25
CA GLU A 53 -4.55 -19.33 1.29
C GLU A 53 -3.66 -19.46 0.05
N ILE A 54 -3.37 -20.70 -0.35
CA ILE A 54 -2.69 -20.97 -1.61
C ILE A 54 -3.76 -21.07 -2.68
N SER A 55 -3.86 -20.03 -3.50
CA SER A 55 -4.79 -20.04 -4.63
C SER A 55 -4.31 -20.99 -5.72
N GLU A 56 -5.25 -21.50 -6.51
CA GLU A 56 -4.93 -22.31 -7.68
C GLU A 56 -3.99 -21.58 -8.65
N ALA A 57 -4.16 -20.26 -8.80
CA ALA A 57 -3.29 -19.43 -9.61
C ALA A 57 -1.84 -19.39 -9.07
N ALA A 58 -1.68 -19.25 -7.75
CA ALA A 58 -0.36 -19.28 -7.12
C ALA A 58 0.32 -20.65 -7.31
N GLN A 59 -0.44 -21.75 -7.21
CA GLN A 59 0.08 -23.10 -7.46
C GLN A 59 0.53 -23.30 -8.91
N ARG A 60 -0.27 -22.83 -9.89
CA ARG A 60 0.10 -22.89 -11.32
C ARG A 60 1.37 -22.11 -11.61
N LEU A 61 1.52 -20.92 -11.02
CA LEU A 61 2.74 -20.11 -11.15
C LEU A 61 3.95 -20.80 -10.53
N ALA A 62 3.81 -21.37 -9.33
CA ALA A 62 4.90 -22.10 -8.68
C ALA A 62 5.38 -23.29 -9.52
N ASN A 63 4.46 -24.06 -10.11
CA ASN A 63 4.80 -25.19 -10.97
C ASN A 63 5.53 -24.74 -12.25
N ALA A 64 5.09 -23.64 -12.86
CA ALA A 64 5.74 -23.08 -14.05
C ALA A 64 7.16 -22.56 -13.73
N LEU A 65 7.34 -21.89 -12.59
CA LEU A 65 8.66 -21.42 -12.16
C LEU A 65 9.59 -22.58 -11.80
N HIS A 66 9.08 -23.64 -11.18
CA HIS A 66 9.86 -24.83 -10.86
C HIS A 66 10.37 -25.54 -12.12
N LEU A 67 9.54 -25.62 -13.17
CA LEU A 67 9.90 -26.20 -14.46
C LEU A 67 11.02 -25.42 -15.21
N HIS A 68 11.25 -24.16 -14.86
CA HIS A 68 12.27 -23.31 -15.49
C HIS A 68 13.58 -23.20 -14.69
N LEU A 69 13.68 -23.91 -13.57
CA LEU A 69 14.85 -23.88 -12.67
C LEU A 69 15.63 -25.21 -12.65
N ASP A 70 15.21 -26.20 -13.45
CA ASP A 70 15.95 -27.44 -13.72
C ASP A 70 16.89 -27.29 -14.93
#